data_AF-A0A7J2KBD6-F1
#
_entry.id   AF-A0A7J2KBD6-F1
#
_cell.length_a   1.000
_cell.length_b   1.000
_cell.length_c   1.000
_cell.angle_alpha   90.00
_cell.angle_beta   90.00
_cell.angle_gamma   90.00
#
_symmetry.space_group_name_H-M   'P 1'
#
loop_
_entity.id
_entity.type
_entity.pdbx_description
1 polymer ?
#
loop_
_entity_poly.entity_id
_entity_poly.type
_entity_poly.pdbx_seq_one_letter_code
_entity_poly.pdbx_strand_id
1 'polypeptide(L)'
;HEVSVEVPLGNYVRPVHRNTKWDRAKFEVWYSRWIDLSEYNYGVSIISLSPIHGFDVFFNKIGLTLLKSPISPTPLLSSEKMNITYVLYPHRYTWREAQTHRIAYQLDEKPIVIPFAGSGNYTKRSFLTIDSPAVVVESIKPCEDHDNCIVIRAIESLNSRQIVSIDIDSDDIQCFESDVLEEHINAIDCKNIVFKPYEIKTLIIKRGTLSRY
;
A
#
# COMPACT_ATOMS: atom_id res chain seq x y z
N HIS A 1 -0.62 24.56 -6.04
CA HIS A 1 -0.92 23.51 -5.05
C HIS A 1 -1.58 22.35 -5.75
N GLU A 2 -1.14 21.15 -5.44
CA GLU A 2 -1.68 19.91 -5.96
C GLU A 2 -1.95 18.98 -4.77
N VAL A 3 -2.87 18.05 -4.94
CA VAL A 3 -3.13 16.99 -3.97
C VAL A 3 -2.64 15.68 -4.55
N SER A 4 -1.91 14.91 -3.75
CA SER A 4 -1.49 13.55 -4.08
C SER A 4 -2.48 12.57 -3.49
N VAL A 5 -2.86 11.55 -4.24
CA VAL A 5 -3.98 10.68 -3.88
C VAL A 5 -3.63 9.26 -4.25
N GLU A 6 -3.88 8.34 -3.32
CA GLU A 6 -3.67 6.93 -3.58
C GLU A 6 -4.72 6.35 -4.53
N VAL A 7 -4.25 5.50 -5.43
CA VAL A 7 -5.06 4.59 -6.24
C VAL A 7 -4.60 3.15 -6.08
N PRO A 8 -5.38 2.14 -6.52
CA PRO A 8 -4.90 0.77 -6.46
C PRO A 8 -3.55 0.69 -7.15
N LEU A 9 -2.55 0.20 -6.42
CA LEU A 9 -1.22 -0.01 -6.95
C LEU A 9 -0.59 1.28 -7.51
N GLY A 10 -0.80 2.43 -6.85
CA GLY A 10 -0.12 3.66 -7.24
C GLY A 10 -0.69 4.92 -6.59
N ASN A 11 -0.34 6.07 -7.16
CA ASN A 11 -0.93 7.35 -6.79
C ASN A 11 -0.99 8.27 -8.01
N TYR A 12 -1.83 9.29 -7.93
CA TYR A 12 -1.88 10.36 -8.91
C TYR A 12 -1.86 11.72 -8.20
N VAL A 13 -1.46 12.72 -8.97
CA VAL A 13 -1.47 14.12 -8.54
C VAL A 13 -2.54 14.85 -9.33
N ARG A 14 -3.32 15.71 -8.65
CA ARG A 14 -4.31 16.56 -9.31
C ARG A 14 -4.26 17.99 -8.80
N PRO A 15 -4.63 18.97 -9.64
CA PRO A 15 -4.77 20.36 -9.20
C PRO A 15 -5.92 20.53 -8.21
N VAL A 16 -5.76 21.49 -7.29
CA VAL A 16 -6.75 21.85 -6.27
C VAL A 16 -7.65 23.04 -6.65
N HIS A 17 -7.51 23.54 -7.88
CA HIS A 17 -8.30 24.66 -8.42
C HIS A 17 -9.33 24.18 -9.46
N ARG A 18 -10.33 25.02 -9.76
CA ARG A 18 -11.44 24.69 -10.67
C ARG A 18 -11.49 25.55 -11.94
N ASN A 19 -10.35 25.69 -12.61
CA ASN A 19 -10.18 26.64 -13.72
C ASN A 19 -10.87 26.16 -15.01
N THR A 20 -10.79 24.86 -15.32
CA THR A 20 -11.39 24.31 -16.53
C THR A 20 -12.80 23.74 -16.27
N LYS A 21 -13.58 23.51 -17.35
CA LYS A 21 -14.86 22.77 -17.25
C LYS A 21 -14.62 21.36 -16.68
N TRP A 22 -13.49 20.74 -17.02
CA TRP A 22 -13.08 19.44 -16.50
C TRP A 22 -12.80 19.46 -15.00
N ASP A 23 -12.14 20.51 -14.49
CA ASP A 23 -11.88 20.63 -13.05
C ASP A 23 -13.17 20.85 -12.26
N ARG A 24 -14.12 21.62 -12.83
CA ARG A 24 -15.44 21.84 -12.21
C ARG A 24 -16.30 20.57 -12.15
N ALA A 25 -16.14 19.67 -13.12
CA ALA A 25 -16.88 18.40 -13.15
C ALA A 25 -16.39 17.41 -12.07
N LYS A 26 -15.18 17.58 -11.53
CA LYS A 26 -14.59 16.74 -10.47
C LYS A 26 -14.98 17.24 -9.07
N PHE A 27 -16.29 17.34 -8.82
CA PHE A 27 -16.84 17.78 -7.54
C PHE A 27 -16.63 16.75 -6.41
N GLU A 28 -16.43 15.49 -6.77
CA GLU A 28 -16.03 14.39 -5.88
C GLU A 28 -15.22 13.40 -6.71
N VAL A 29 -14.15 12.85 -6.13
CA VAL A 29 -13.25 11.90 -6.79
C VAL A 29 -12.99 10.72 -5.86
N TRP A 30 -12.59 9.60 -6.46
CA TRP A 30 -12.26 8.39 -5.75
C TRP A 30 -10.80 8.42 -5.21
N TYR A 31 -10.59 7.85 -4.02
CA TYR A 31 -9.28 7.55 -3.44
C TYR A 31 -9.29 6.19 -2.73
N SER A 32 -8.11 5.59 -2.58
CA SER A 32 -7.93 4.28 -1.93
C SER A 32 -7.87 4.42 -0.41
N ARG A 33 -6.69 4.64 0.19
CA ARG A 33 -6.53 4.80 1.64
C ARG A 33 -6.13 6.22 2.03
N TRP A 34 -5.29 6.90 1.25
CA TRP A 34 -4.78 8.22 1.64
C TRP A 34 -4.94 9.33 0.60
N ILE A 35 -5.03 10.55 1.13
CA ILE A 35 -5.04 11.83 0.41
C ILE A 35 -4.02 12.72 1.09
N ASP A 36 -3.17 13.39 0.32
CA ASP A 36 -2.14 14.27 0.85
C ASP A 36 -2.17 15.64 0.21
N LEU A 37 -2.23 16.68 1.05
CA LEU A 37 -2.03 18.06 0.64
C LEU A 37 -0.75 18.59 1.30
N SER A 38 0.28 18.73 0.49
CA SER A 38 1.60 19.18 0.92
C SER A 38 2.08 20.40 0.16
N GLU A 39 2.82 21.23 0.87
CA GLU A 39 3.71 22.25 0.32
C GLU A 39 5.16 21.80 0.49
N TYR A 40 6.12 22.70 0.28
CA TYR A 40 7.54 22.33 0.31
C TYR A 40 8.02 21.77 1.66
N ASN A 41 7.57 22.33 2.79
CA ASN A 41 8.10 22.01 4.11
C ASN A 41 7.06 21.45 5.10
N TYR A 42 5.78 21.40 4.72
CA TYR A 42 4.71 20.93 5.58
C TYR A 42 3.57 20.33 4.75
N GLY A 43 2.96 19.29 5.29
CA GLY A 43 1.82 18.63 4.68
C GLY A 43 0.89 18.03 5.71
N VAL A 44 -0.31 17.73 5.26
CA VAL A 44 -1.29 16.97 6.03
C VAL A 44 -1.85 15.88 5.14
N SER A 45 -1.65 14.64 5.55
CA SER A 45 -2.31 13.50 4.96
C SER A 45 -3.57 13.13 5.74
N ILE A 46 -4.61 12.73 5.03
CA ILE A 46 -5.78 12.07 5.56
C ILE A 46 -5.67 10.59 5.17
N ILE A 47 -5.78 9.70 6.15
CA ILE A 47 -5.72 8.25 5.97
C ILE A 47 -7.03 7.63 6.45
N SER A 48 -7.68 6.86 5.60
CA SER A 48 -8.95 6.20 5.89
C SER A 48 -8.72 4.75 6.28
N LEU A 49 -9.30 4.34 7.41
CA LEU A 49 -9.26 2.96 7.95
C LEU A 49 -10.64 2.28 7.84
N SER A 50 -11.51 2.85 7.02
CA SER A 50 -12.88 2.43 6.80
C SER A 50 -13.19 2.64 5.32
N PRO A 51 -14.16 1.92 4.74
CA PRO A 51 -14.45 1.96 3.30
C PRO A 51 -15.17 3.26 2.89
N ILE A 52 -14.48 4.39 3.03
CA ILE A 52 -14.87 5.70 2.52
C ILE A 52 -13.91 6.06 1.39
N HIS A 53 -14.46 6.35 0.21
CA HIS A 53 -13.66 6.53 -1.00
C HIS A 53 -13.95 7.83 -1.73
N GLY A 54 -14.94 8.62 -1.29
CA GLY A 54 -15.25 9.90 -1.89
C GLY A 54 -14.52 11.04 -1.20
N PHE A 55 -13.83 11.88 -1.96
CA PHE A 55 -13.28 13.12 -1.46
C PHE A 55 -13.39 14.25 -2.47
N ASP A 56 -13.36 15.48 -1.98
CA ASP A 56 -13.20 16.68 -2.78
C ASP A 56 -12.07 17.54 -2.22
N VAL A 57 -11.48 18.35 -3.10
CA VAL A 57 -10.46 19.32 -2.71
C VAL A 57 -10.74 20.65 -3.39
N PHE A 58 -10.57 21.72 -2.64
CA PHE A 58 -10.62 23.08 -3.15
C PHE A 58 -9.64 23.96 -2.38
N PHE A 59 -8.57 24.38 -3.05
CA PHE A 59 -7.42 25.04 -2.43
C PHE A 59 -6.88 24.26 -1.22
N ASN A 60 -7.04 24.81 -0.02
CA ASN A 60 -6.55 24.26 1.24
C ASN A 60 -7.62 23.49 2.03
N LYS A 61 -8.77 23.18 1.40
CA LYS A 61 -9.87 22.46 2.03
C LYS A 61 -10.01 21.09 1.39
N ILE A 62 -9.98 20.05 2.22
CA ILE A 62 -10.29 18.67 1.83
C ILE A 62 -11.65 18.31 2.46
N GLY A 63 -12.58 17.88 1.64
CA GLY A 63 -13.85 17.30 2.08
C GLY A 63 -13.83 15.79 1.92
N LEU A 64 -14.34 15.06 2.91
CA LEU A 64 -14.51 13.60 2.85
C LEU A 64 -16.00 13.28 2.80
N THR A 65 -16.39 12.46 1.84
CA THR A 65 -17.72 11.86 1.80
C THR A 65 -17.73 10.68 2.76
N LEU A 66 -18.33 10.88 3.92
CA LEU A 66 -18.43 9.87 4.98
C LEU A 66 -19.55 8.87 4.73
N LEU A 67 -20.72 9.36 4.32
CA LEU A 67 -21.90 8.54 4.04
C LEU A 67 -22.75 9.22 2.98
N LYS A 68 -23.34 8.41 2.09
CA LYS A 68 -24.43 8.81 1.21
C LYS A 68 -25.64 7.93 1.51
N SER A 69 -26.81 8.54 1.64
CA SER A 69 -28.07 7.84 1.87
C SER A 69 -29.02 8.06 0.68
N PRO A 70 -28.74 7.46 -0.49
CA PRO A 70 -29.61 7.63 -1.65
C PRO A 70 -30.97 6.95 -1.41
N ILE A 71 -32.04 7.57 -1.90
CA ILE A 71 -33.41 7.03 -1.80
C ILE A 71 -33.65 5.92 -2.83
N SER A 72 -32.92 5.93 -3.94
CA SER A 72 -33.01 4.97 -5.03
C SER A 72 -31.63 4.38 -5.32
N PRO A 73 -31.49 3.08 -5.63
CA PRO A 73 -32.55 2.08 -5.84
C PRO A 73 -33.12 1.46 -4.56
N THR A 74 -32.55 1.76 -3.39
CA THR A 74 -32.92 1.09 -2.13
C THR A 74 -33.07 2.12 -1.00
N PRO A 75 -34.31 2.51 -0.63
CA PRO A 75 -34.59 3.65 0.26
C PRO A 75 -34.10 3.53 1.72
N LEU A 76 -33.67 2.33 2.15
CA LEU A 76 -33.45 1.99 3.57
C LEU A 76 -32.05 1.44 3.85
N LEU A 77 -31.08 1.66 2.97
CA LEU A 77 -29.70 1.16 3.11
C LEU A 77 -28.94 1.72 4.34
N SER A 78 -29.43 2.78 4.99
CA SER A 78 -28.67 3.58 5.96
C SER A 78 -29.19 3.54 7.40
N SER A 79 -30.06 2.59 7.76
CA SER A 79 -30.64 2.52 9.12
C SER A 79 -29.71 1.97 10.20
N GLU A 80 -28.54 1.43 9.82
CA GLU A 80 -27.57 0.87 10.76
C GLU A 80 -26.54 1.91 11.22
N LYS A 81 -26.07 1.75 12.46
CA LYS A 81 -24.98 2.57 12.99
C LYS A 81 -23.69 2.23 12.26
N MET A 82 -23.10 3.22 11.59
CA MET A 82 -21.82 3.07 10.92
C MET A 82 -20.72 3.80 11.71
N ASN A 83 -19.65 3.08 12.04
CA ASN A 83 -18.45 3.65 12.62
C ASN A 83 -17.44 3.89 11.50
N ILE A 84 -17.03 5.14 11.31
CA ILE A 84 -16.02 5.51 10.31
C ILE A 84 -14.78 5.98 11.08
N THR A 85 -13.64 5.39 10.75
CA THR A 85 -12.35 5.78 11.32
C THR A 85 -11.45 6.34 10.22
N TYR A 86 -10.89 7.51 10.47
CA TYR A 86 -9.86 8.13 9.65
C TYR A 86 -8.84 8.82 10.57
N VAL A 87 -7.65 9.06 10.04
CA VAL A 87 -6.51 9.64 10.74
C VAL A 87 -6.07 10.91 10.02
N LEU A 88 -5.86 11.98 10.78
CA LEU A 88 -5.13 13.15 10.32
C LEU A 88 -3.66 12.95 10.67
N TYR A 89 -2.80 13.01 9.66
CA TYR A 89 -1.37 12.81 9.79
C TYR A 89 -0.62 14.07 9.31
N PRO A 90 -0.39 15.05 10.20
CA PRO A 90 0.47 16.19 9.90
C PRO A 90 1.93 15.75 9.84
N HIS A 91 2.66 16.23 8.83
CA HIS A 91 4.05 15.84 8.64
C HIS A 91 4.90 16.97 8.05
N ARG A 92 6.21 16.75 8.05
CA ARG A 92 7.17 17.64 7.37
C ARG A 92 7.29 17.23 5.91
N TYR A 93 7.62 18.20 5.06
CA TYR A 93 7.82 18.01 3.62
C TYR A 93 6.59 17.38 2.95
N THR A 94 6.78 16.48 1.99
CA THR A 94 5.68 15.83 1.26
C THR A 94 5.37 14.45 1.81
N TRP A 95 4.28 13.84 1.33
CA TRP A 95 3.91 12.46 1.66
C TRP A 95 5.03 11.43 1.41
N ARG A 96 5.97 11.71 0.50
CA ARG A 96 7.09 10.81 0.20
C ARG A 96 8.06 10.72 1.37
N GLU A 97 8.54 11.86 1.85
CA GLU A 97 9.47 11.94 2.99
C GLU A 97 8.77 11.49 4.27
N ALA A 98 7.48 11.83 4.42
CA ALA A 98 6.66 11.42 5.54
C ALA A 98 6.24 9.94 5.50
N GLN A 99 6.47 9.26 4.38
CA GLN A 99 6.10 7.86 4.16
C GLN A 99 4.60 7.60 4.40
N THR A 100 3.74 8.56 4.05
CA THR A 100 2.28 8.46 4.24
C THR A 100 1.73 7.16 3.67
N HIS A 101 2.22 6.74 2.49
CA HIS A 101 1.83 5.47 1.88
C HIS A 101 2.07 4.29 2.82
N ARG A 102 3.25 4.18 3.43
CA ARG A 102 3.57 3.09 4.37
C ARG A 102 2.76 3.17 5.66
N ILE A 103 2.60 4.38 6.21
CA ILE A 103 1.78 4.60 7.40
C ILE A 103 0.33 4.16 7.13
N ALA A 104 -0.20 4.44 5.94
CA ALA A 104 -1.54 4.00 5.56
C ALA A 104 -1.67 2.47 5.57
N TYR A 105 -0.72 1.74 4.97
CA TYR A 105 -0.68 0.27 5.06
C TYR A 105 -0.59 -0.22 6.52
N GLN A 106 0.28 0.37 7.34
CA GLN A 106 0.49 -0.06 8.72
C GLN A 106 -0.72 0.17 9.62
N LEU A 107 -1.51 1.21 9.36
CA LEU A 107 -2.72 1.50 10.13
C LEU A 107 -3.90 0.63 9.69
N ASP A 108 -3.95 0.24 8.41
CA ASP A 108 -5.00 -0.63 7.86
C ASP A 108 -4.80 -2.09 8.31
N GLU A 109 -3.55 -2.54 8.41
CA GLU A 109 -3.16 -3.86 8.88
C GLU A 109 -3.16 -3.97 10.41
N LYS A 110 -4.21 -4.58 10.98
CA LYS A 110 -4.33 -4.78 12.42
C LYS A 110 -3.35 -5.87 12.91
N PRO A 111 -2.59 -5.64 13.99
CA PRO A 111 -1.68 -6.65 14.53
C PRO A 111 -2.45 -7.87 15.03
N ILE A 112 -1.96 -9.05 14.71
CA ILE A 112 -2.46 -10.32 15.26
C ILE A 112 -1.81 -10.53 16.63
N VAL A 113 -2.63 -10.55 17.68
CA VAL A 113 -2.17 -10.81 19.05
C VAL A 113 -2.41 -12.27 19.40
N ILE A 114 -1.34 -13.01 19.64
CA ILE A 114 -1.41 -14.43 20.04
C ILE A 114 -1.05 -14.51 21.54
N PRO A 115 -1.99 -14.92 22.41
CA PRO A 115 -1.69 -15.09 23.82
C PRO A 115 -0.70 -16.25 23.99
N PHE A 116 0.35 -16.03 24.78
CA PHE A 116 1.35 -17.04 25.09
C PHE A 116 1.34 -17.35 26.58
N ALA A 117 1.22 -18.64 26.91
CA ALA A 117 1.30 -19.15 28.27
C ALA A 117 2.65 -19.84 28.47
N GLY A 118 3.68 -19.08 28.84
CA GLY A 118 5.01 -19.61 29.17
C GLY A 118 5.99 -18.52 29.58
N SER A 119 7.05 -18.91 30.30
CA SER A 119 8.21 -18.06 30.57
C SER A 119 9.32 -18.38 29.56
N GLY A 120 9.53 -17.50 28.58
CA GLY A 120 10.57 -17.66 27.57
C GLY A 120 11.04 -16.30 27.06
N ASN A 121 12.32 -16.23 26.66
CA ASN A 121 12.84 -15.09 25.92
C ASN A 121 12.41 -15.20 24.46
N TYR A 122 11.81 -14.14 23.92
CA TYR A 122 11.42 -14.08 22.51
C TYR A 122 12.53 -13.45 21.69
N THR A 123 12.91 -14.12 20.61
CA THR A 123 13.76 -13.54 19.58
C THR A 123 12.87 -12.86 18.56
N LYS A 124 13.01 -11.53 18.40
CA LYS A 124 12.36 -10.82 17.30
C LYS A 124 12.94 -11.34 15.98
N ARG A 125 12.09 -11.87 15.10
CA ARG A 125 12.44 -12.31 13.74
C ARG A 125 11.52 -11.66 12.73
N SER A 126 12.05 -11.39 11.54
CA SER A 126 11.30 -10.91 10.38
C SER A 126 11.22 -12.04 9.36
N PHE A 127 10.00 -12.36 8.91
CA PHE A 127 9.82 -13.36 7.86
C PHE A 127 10.38 -12.89 6.50
N LEU A 128 10.18 -11.60 6.21
CA LEU A 128 10.62 -10.94 4.98
C LEU A 128 11.06 -9.52 5.30
N THR A 129 12.15 -9.08 4.67
CA THR A 129 12.67 -7.71 4.74
C THR A 129 12.93 -7.17 3.34
N ILE A 130 12.58 -5.91 3.10
CA ILE A 130 12.97 -5.14 1.91
C ILE A 130 13.71 -3.89 2.39
N ASP A 131 14.85 -3.58 1.77
CA ASP A 131 15.76 -2.51 2.16
C ASP A 131 15.38 -1.11 1.64
N SER A 132 14.26 -0.97 0.93
CA SER A 132 13.78 0.30 0.41
C SER A 132 12.38 0.66 0.92
N PRO A 133 12.16 1.88 1.43
CA PRO A 133 10.84 2.35 1.81
C PRO A 133 9.94 2.64 0.58
N ALA A 134 10.53 2.73 -0.61
CA ALA A 134 9.79 2.99 -1.85
C ALA A 134 9.05 1.75 -2.36
N VAL A 135 9.52 0.55 -2.00
CA VAL A 135 8.90 -0.71 -2.39
C VAL A 135 8.02 -1.22 -1.25
N VAL A 136 6.78 -1.52 -1.56
CA VAL A 136 5.79 -2.06 -0.62
C VAL A 136 5.41 -3.47 -1.07
N VAL A 137 5.36 -4.41 -0.12
CA VAL A 137 4.82 -5.75 -0.38
C VAL A 137 3.31 -5.68 -0.29
N GLU A 138 2.65 -5.98 -1.40
CA GLU A 138 1.19 -6.00 -1.51
C GLU A 138 0.64 -7.35 -1.07
N SER A 139 1.33 -8.44 -1.42
CA SER A 139 0.89 -9.77 -1.02
C SER A 139 2.05 -10.75 -0.90
N ILE A 140 1.83 -11.73 -0.02
CA ILE A 140 2.64 -12.93 0.12
C ILE A 140 1.68 -14.11 0.16
N LYS A 141 1.87 -15.08 -0.73
CA LYS A 141 1.07 -16.32 -0.75
C LYS A 141 1.95 -17.54 -1.06
N PRO A 142 1.52 -18.77 -0.72
CA PRO A 142 2.12 -19.97 -1.27
C PRO A 142 1.97 -20.00 -2.80
N CYS A 143 2.90 -20.65 -3.49
CA CYS A 143 2.72 -21.01 -4.88
C CYS A 143 1.55 -22.01 -5.04
N GLU A 144 0.88 -21.98 -6.19
CA GLU A 144 -0.23 -22.89 -6.48
C GLU A 144 0.25 -24.26 -6.98
N ASP A 145 1.19 -24.27 -7.92
CA ASP A 145 1.62 -25.50 -8.61
C ASP A 145 2.92 -26.12 -8.08
N HIS A 146 3.54 -25.51 -7.07
CA HIS A 146 4.88 -25.86 -6.62
C HIS A 146 5.00 -25.84 -5.10
N ASP A 147 5.51 -26.94 -4.54
CA ASP A 147 5.86 -27.01 -3.13
C ASP A 147 7.11 -26.17 -2.82
N ASN A 148 7.25 -25.78 -1.55
CA ASN A 148 8.40 -25.04 -1.02
C ASN A 148 8.69 -23.70 -1.71
N CYS A 149 7.68 -23.05 -2.28
CA CYS A 149 7.83 -21.68 -2.75
C CYS A 149 6.72 -20.75 -2.31
N ILE A 150 7.07 -19.46 -2.29
CA ILE A 150 6.16 -18.37 -2.00
C ILE A 150 6.19 -17.38 -3.16
N VAL A 151 5.04 -16.77 -3.40
CA VAL A 151 4.83 -15.68 -4.35
C VAL A 151 4.73 -14.40 -3.55
N ILE A 152 5.54 -13.42 -3.92
CA ILE A 152 5.56 -12.09 -3.33
C ILE A 152 5.20 -11.11 -4.43
N ARG A 153 4.14 -10.33 -4.23
CA ARG A 153 3.84 -9.20 -5.10
C ARG A 153 4.28 -7.92 -4.41
N ALA A 154 5.13 -7.17 -5.07
CA ALA A 154 5.66 -5.91 -4.55
C ALA A 154 5.52 -4.81 -5.58
N ILE A 155 5.40 -3.57 -5.10
CA ILE A 155 5.19 -2.39 -5.94
C ILE A 155 6.11 -1.24 -5.53
N GLU A 156 6.68 -0.57 -6.53
CA GLU A 156 7.31 0.74 -6.34
C GLU A 156 6.25 1.83 -6.21
N SER A 157 6.21 2.51 -5.07
CA SER A 157 5.11 3.41 -4.70
C SER A 157 5.43 4.89 -4.81
N LEU A 158 6.69 5.27 -5.11
CA LEU A 158 7.16 6.65 -5.02
C LEU A 158 7.44 7.34 -6.37
N ASN A 159 7.19 6.65 -7.50
CA ASN A 159 7.53 7.10 -8.85
C ASN A 159 9.03 7.24 -9.06
N SER A 160 9.80 6.23 -8.62
CA SER A 160 11.26 6.27 -8.66
C SER A 160 11.84 4.94 -9.15
N ARG A 161 12.97 4.97 -9.83
CA ARG A 161 13.71 3.73 -10.12
C ARG A 161 14.44 3.30 -8.85
N GLN A 162 14.26 2.05 -8.45
CA GLN A 162 14.86 1.47 -7.24
C GLN A 162 15.66 0.22 -7.60
N ILE A 163 16.76 0.01 -6.88
CA ILE A 163 17.45 -1.29 -6.82
C ILE A 163 17.32 -1.73 -5.38
N VAL A 164 16.70 -2.88 -5.14
CA VAL A 164 16.34 -3.34 -3.80
C VAL A 164 16.82 -4.76 -3.56
N SER A 165 17.08 -5.07 -2.30
CA SER A 165 17.30 -6.43 -1.83
C SER A 165 16.08 -6.92 -1.05
N ILE A 166 15.71 -8.17 -1.31
CA ILE A 166 14.73 -8.91 -0.53
C ILE A 166 15.47 -9.99 0.25
N ASP A 167 15.15 -10.05 1.53
CA ASP A 167 15.67 -11.04 2.46
C ASP A 167 14.52 -11.82 3.08
N ILE A 168 14.66 -13.14 3.14
CA ILE A 168 13.69 -14.04 3.75
C ILE A 168 14.45 -14.87 4.77
N ASP A 169 13.81 -15.20 5.90
CA ASP A 169 14.38 -16.02 6.98
C ASP A 169 14.60 -17.48 6.52
N SER A 170 15.58 -17.70 5.64
CA SER A 170 15.98 -18.97 5.01
C SER A 170 17.37 -18.85 4.39
N ASP A 171 18.25 -19.81 4.66
CA ASP A 171 19.66 -19.77 4.21
C ASP A 171 19.87 -20.15 2.74
N ASP A 172 18.94 -20.89 2.15
CA ASP A 172 18.99 -21.32 0.73
C ASP A 172 17.72 -20.88 0.02
N ILE A 173 17.84 -19.85 -0.84
CA ILE A 173 16.73 -19.31 -1.62
C ILE A 173 17.11 -19.11 -3.09
N GLN A 174 16.19 -19.42 -3.98
CA GLN A 174 16.25 -19.08 -5.39
C GLN A 174 15.13 -18.08 -5.72
N CYS A 175 15.50 -17.06 -6.47
CA CYS A 175 14.66 -15.90 -6.74
C CYS A 175 14.30 -15.87 -8.22
N PHE A 176 13.02 -15.72 -8.52
CA PHE A 176 12.55 -15.60 -9.88
C PHE A 176 11.54 -14.46 -10.02
N GLU A 177 11.55 -13.80 -11.16
CA GLU A 177 10.50 -12.86 -11.56
C GLU A 177 9.48 -13.59 -12.43
N SER A 178 8.20 -13.36 -12.18
CA SER A 178 7.09 -13.88 -12.98
C SER A 178 6.12 -12.75 -13.37
N ASP A 179 5.19 -13.08 -14.26
CA ASP A 179 4.01 -12.24 -14.47
C ASP A 179 2.98 -12.41 -13.33
N VAL A 180 1.79 -11.83 -13.53
CA VAL A 180 0.70 -11.88 -12.54
C VAL A 180 0.10 -13.28 -12.37
N LEU A 181 0.25 -14.14 -13.39
CA LEU A 181 -0.27 -15.51 -13.43
C LEU A 181 0.77 -16.57 -13.05
N GLU A 182 1.99 -16.15 -12.67
CA GLU A 182 3.08 -17.03 -12.24
C GLU A 182 3.72 -17.86 -13.38
N GLU A 183 3.48 -17.52 -14.65
CA GLU A 183 3.86 -18.36 -15.80
C GLU A 183 5.28 -18.08 -16.33
N HIS A 184 5.66 -16.80 -16.47
CA HIS A 184 6.90 -16.39 -17.12
C HIS A 184 8.07 -16.20 -16.15
N ILE A 185 8.67 -17.30 -15.71
CA ILE A 185 9.68 -17.33 -14.64
C ILE A 185 11.10 -17.05 -15.19
N ASN A 186 11.68 -15.89 -14.84
CA ASN A 186 13.08 -15.56 -15.10
C ASN A 186 13.88 -15.57 -13.81
N ALA A 187 15.03 -16.26 -13.78
CA ALA A 187 15.91 -16.23 -12.60
C ALA A 187 16.50 -14.82 -12.42
N ILE A 188 16.45 -14.32 -11.19
CA ILE A 188 16.98 -13.00 -10.82
C ILE A 188 17.85 -13.11 -9.56
N ASP A 189 18.65 -12.08 -9.29
CA ASP A 189 19.33 -11.93 -8.01
C ASP A 189 18.41 -11.22 -7.01
N CYS A 190 18.05 -11.90 -5.93
CA CYS A 190 17.21 -11.35 -4.86
C CYS A 190 17.85 -10.17 -4.12
N LYS A 191 19.17 -9.95 -4.26
CA LYS A 191 19.86 -8.79 -3.70
C LYS A 191 19.92 -7.58 -4.65
N ASN A 192 19.54 -7.75 -5.92
CA ASN A 192 19.66 -6.71 -6.96
C ASN A 192 18.41 -6.64 -7.84
N ILE A 193 17.23 -6.52 -7.23
CA ILE A 193 15.95 -6.43 -7.96
C ILE A 193 15.72 -4.99 -8.40
N VAL A 194 15.58 -4.77 -9.71
CA VAL A 194 15.39 -3.43 -10.28
C VAL A 194 13.91 -3.15 -10.50
N PHE A 195 13.36 -2.17 -9.78
CA PHE A 195 12.01 -1.65 -10.02
C PHE A 195 12.05 -0.36 -10.85
N LYS A 196 11.20 -0.26 -11.86
CA LYS A 196 10.87 1.00 -12.55
C LYS A 196 9.81 1.77 -11.74
N PRO A 197 9.63 3.08 -12.01
CA PRO A 197 8.56 3.85 -11.39
C PRO A 197 7.19 3.19 -11.58
N TYR A 198 6.48 2.97 -10.47
CA TYR A 198 5.17 2.27 -10.43
C TYR A 198 5.16 0.84 -10.98
N GLU A 199 6.31 0.18 -11.06
CA GLU A 199 6.38 -1.21 -11.50
C GLU A 199 5.84 -2.13 -10.40
N ILE A 200 4.92 -3.01 -10.78
CA ILE A 200 4.48 -4.14 -9.98
C ILE A 200 5.32 -5.33 -10.42
N LYS A 201 5.99 -5.99 -9.46
CA LYS A 201 6.68 -7.25 -9.71
C LYS A 201 6.03 -8.38 -8.93
N THR A 202 5.87 -9.51 -9.61
CA THR A 202 5.59 -10.78 -8.95
C THR A 202 6.91 -11.55 -8.88
N LEU A 203 7.28 -11.96 -7.67
CA LEU A 203 8.51 -12.66 -7.38
C LEU A 203 8.17 -14.03 -6.81
N ILE A 204 8.77 -15.07 -7.35
CA ILE A 204 8.66 -16.43 -6.82
C ILE A 204 9.96 -16.75 -6.11
N ILE A 205 9.86 -17.05 -4.81
CA ILE A 205 10.99 -17.47 -4.00
C ILE A 205 10.85 -18.94 -3.68
N LYS A 206 11.74 -19.75 -4.25
CA LYS A 206 11.86 -21.16 -3.91
C LYS A 206 12.85 -21.30 -2.76
N ARG A 207 12.45 -22.02 -1.72
CA ARG A 207 13.35 -22.36 -0.60
C ARG A 207 14.04 -23.68 -0.92
N GLY A 208 15.33 -23.75 -0.65
CA GLY A 208 16.06 -25.01 -0.66
C GLY A 208 15.38 -26.01 0.28
N THR A 209 15.38 -27.28 -0.12
CA THR A 209 14.88 -28.34 0.74
C THR A 209 15.78 -28.40 1.97
N LEU A 210 15.31 -27.90 3.12
CA LEU A 210 15.98 -28.13 4.38
C LEU A 210 16.12 -29.65 4.56
N SER A 211 17.35 -30.15 4.47
CA SER A 211 17.69 -31.44 5.06
C SER A 211 17.37 -31.28 6.55
N ARG A 212 16.23 -31.82 6.98
CA ARG A 212 15.88 -31.91 8.39
C ARG A 212 16.97 -32.78 9.04
N TYR A 213 17.85 -32.15 9.82
CA TYR A 213 18.61 -32.85 10.85
C TYR A 213 17.69 -33.17 12.03
#